data_AF-A0A820IVY1-F1
#
_entry.id   AF-A0A820IVY1-F1
#
_cell.length_a   1.000
_cell.length_b   1.000
_cell.length_c   1.000
_cell.angle_alpha   90.00
_cell.angle_beta   90.00
_cell.angle_gamma   90.00
#
_symmetry.space_group_name_H-M   'P 1'
#
loop_
_entity.id
_entity.type
_entity.pdbx_description
1 polymer ?
#
loop_
_entity_poly.entity_id
_entity_poly.type
_entity_poly.pdbx_seq_one_letter_code
_entity_poly.pdbx_strand_id
1 'polypeptide(L)'
;MKDKLTFQDETNITIRRRIAAEKLLIGFKKNFPLTNSEISEWISHGFPADEFSIQNGILTLQTNRFPFCIDPQLQALLWIKNREKKIF
;
A
#
# COMPACT_ATOMS: atom_id res chain seq x y z
N MET A 1 -28.09 -14.41 -26.58
CA MET A 1 -28.15 -13.01 -26.09
C MET A 1 -28.27 -13.09 -24.58
N LYS A 2 -27.42 -12.40 -23.79
CA LYS A 2 -27.66 -12.30 -22.34
C LYS A 2 -28.87 -11.39 -22.13
N ASP A 3 -29.82 -11.80 -21.31
CA ASP A 3 -31.01 -11.01 -21.01
C ASP A 3 -30.62 -9.71 -20.28
N LYS A 4 -31.36 -8.62 -20.52
CA LYS A 4 -31.06 -7.29 -19.94
C LYS A 4 -30.96 -7.33 -18.42
N LEU A 5 -31.73 -8.21 -17.77
CA LEU A 5 -31.76 -8.39 -16.33
C LEU A 5 -30.41 -8.95 -15.80
N THR A 6 -29.88 -10.00 -16.44
CA THR A 6 -28.59 -10.61 -16.04
C THR A 6 -27.41 -9.68 -16.27
N PHE A 7 -27.46 -8.84 -17.32
CA PHE A 7 -26.42 -7.83 -17.56
C PHE A 7 -26.45 -6.68 -16.53
N GLN A 8 -27.64 -6.25 -16.09
CA GLN A 8 -27.78 -5.27 -15.01
C GLN A 8 -27.30 -5.82 -13.67
N ASP A 9 -27.52 -7.09 -13.38
CA ASP A 9 -27.05 -7.72 -12.14
C ASP A 9 -25.52 -7.86 -12.11
N GLU A 10 -24.89 -8.27 -13.22
CA GLU A 10 -23.42 -8.36 -13.34
C GLU A 10 -22.76 -6.97 -13.18
N THR A 11 -23.35 -5.93 -13.76
CA THR A 11 -22.84 -4.55 -13.62
C THR A 11 -23.00 -4.03 -12.20
N ASN A 12 -24.14 -4.29 -11.54
CA ASN A 12 -24.37 -3.92 -10.14
C ASN A 12 -23.41 -4.62 -9.17
N ILE A 13 -23.11 -5.91 -9.38
CA ILE A 13 -22.12 -6.65 -8.57
C ILE A 13 -20.73 -6.05 -8.74
N THR A 14 -20.35 -5.71 -9.97
CA THR A 14 -19.04 -5.13 -10.28
C THR A 14 -18.89 -3.73 -9.67
N ILE A 15 -19.92 -2.89 -9.76
CA ILE A 15 -19.97 -1.57 -9.15
C ILE A 15 -19.87 -1.68 -7.61
N ARG A 16 -20.64 -2.58 -6.98
CA ARG A 16 -20.58 -2.80 -5.52
C ARG A 16 -19.21 -3.26 -5.05
N ARG A 17 -18.56 -4.18 -5.80
CA ARG A 17 -17.19 -4.63 -5.52
C ARG A 17 -16.18 -3.49 -5.61
N ARG A 18 -16.30 -2.63 -6.63
CA ARG A 18 -15.41 -1.48 -6.80
C ARG A 18 -15.58 -0.44 -5.70
N ILE A 19 -16.82 -0.09 -5.34
CA ILE A 19 -17.13 0.82 -4.23
C ILE A 19 -16.63 0.26 -2.89
N ALA A 20 -16.77 -1.06 -2.67
CA ALA A 20 -16.26 -1.71 -1.46
C ALA A 20 -14.72 -1.70 -1.39
N ALA A 21 -14.05 -1.96 -2.51
CA ALA A 21 -12.59 -1.88 -2.61
C ALA A 21 -12.07 -0.44 -2.39
N GLU A 22 -12.73 0.56 -2.98
CA GLU A 22 -12.41 1.98 -2.76
C GLU A 22 -12.65 2.39 -1.30
N LYS A 23 -13.75 1.95 -0.67
CA LYS A 23 -14.00 2.19 0.75
C LYS A 23 -12.95 1.54 1.66
N LEU A 24 -12.47 0.34 1.32
CA LEU A 24 -11.38 -0.32 2.04
C LEU A 24 -10.07 0.44 1.87
N LEU A 25 -9.75 0.89 0.66
CA LEU A 25 -8.58 1.73 0.36
C LEU A 25 -8.62 3.07 1.11
N ILE A 26 -9.76 3.74 1.13
CA ILE A 26 -9.97 5.00 1.86
C ILE A 26 -9.88 4.78 3.38
N GLY A 27 -10.48 3.70 3.89
CA GLY A 27 -10.37 3.31 5.30
C GLY A 27 -8.94 2.97 5.71
N PHE A 28 -8.18 2.33 4.82
CA PHE A 28 -6.77 2.01 5.01
C PHE A 28 -5.91 3.27 5.07
N LYS A 29 -6.09 4.23 4.14
CA LYS A 29 -5.42 5.54 4.17
C LYS A 29 -5.66 6.32 5.47
N LYS A 30 -6.80 6.10 6.14
CA LYS A 30 -7.17 6.81 7.39
C LYS A 30 -6.52 6.20 8.65
N ASN A 31 -6.08 4.95 8.61
CA ASN A 31 -5.68 4.20 9.81
C ASN A 31 -4.17 4.18 10.07
N PHE A 32 -3.35 4.74 9.17
CA PHE A 32 -1.90 4.75 9.33
C PHE A 32 -1.34 6.19 9.22
N PRO A 33 -1.62 7.05 10.21
CA PRO A 33 -1.01 8.37 10.25
C PRO A 33 0.47 8.22 10.61
N LEU A 34 1.34 8.10 9.60
CA LEU A 34 2.74 8.43 9.81
C LEU A 34 2.84 9.93 10.06
N THR A 35 3.61 10.30 11.07
CA THR A 35 4.00 11.69 11.29
C THR A 35 4.99 12.12 10.21
N ASN A 36 5.00 13.43 9.90
CA ASN A 36 5.99 13.98 8.97
C ASN A 36 7.44 13.72 9.43
N SER A 37 7.66 13.53 10.73
CA SER A 37 8.96 13.17 11.30
C SER A 37 9.39 11.75 10.91
N GLU A 38 8.50 10.77 10.99
CA GLU A 38 8.81 9.38 10.60
C GLU A 38 9.09 9.27 9.10
N ILE A 39 8.33 9.98 8.27
CA ILE A 39 8.59 10.04 6.82
C ILE A 39 9.95 10.66 6.55
N SER A 40 10.30 11.74 7.26
CA SER A 40 11.62 12.39 7.12
C SER A 40 12.76 11.46 7.53
N GLU A 41 12.57 10.64 8.55
CA GLU A 41 13.52 9.60 8.96
C GLU A 41 13.64 8.48 7.92
N TRP A 42 12.56 8.09 7.25
CA TRP A 42 12.66 7.07 6.19
C TRP A 42 13.46 7.60 5.00
N ILE A 43 13.22 8.85 4.63
CA ILE A 43 13.96 9.54 3.56
C ILE A 43 15.45 9.66 3.93
N SER A 44 15.79 9.96 5.19
CA SER A 44 17.19 10.03 5.63
C SER A 44 17.91 8.67 5.54
N HIS A 45 17.19 7.56 5.63
CA HIS A 45 17.70 6.20 5.40
C HIS A 45 17.75 5.78 3.91
N GLY A 46 17.45 6.71 2.99
CA GLY A 46 17.50 6.49 1.55
C GLY A 46 16.21 5.94 0.94
N PHE A 47 15.07 6.06 1.64
CA PHE A 47 13.78 5.71 1.08
C PHE A 47 13.28 6.78 0.09
N PRO A 48 12.60 6.40 -1.01
CA PRO A 48 12.01 7.37 -1.93
C PRO A 48 10.93 8.23 -1.24
N ALA A 49 10.93 9.53 -1.55
CA ALA A 49 10.02 10.51 -0.94
C ALA A 49 8.65 10.60 -1.64
N ASP A 50 8.39 9.80 -2.66
CA ASP A 50 7.12 9.82 -3.38
C ASP A 50 5.98 9.17 -2.57
N GLU A 51 4.75 9.65 -2.78
CA GLU A 51 3.58 9.23 -1.99
C GLU A 51 3.29 7.72 -2.12
N PHE A 52 3.54 7.12 -3.28
CA PHE A 52 3.31 5.70 -3.51
C PHE A 52 4.34 4.83 -2.79
N SER A 53 5.61 5.22 -2.80
CA SER A 53 6.65 4.57 -2.01
C SER A 53 6.34 4.64 -0.53
N ILE A 54 5.92 5.80 0.00
CA ILE A 54 5.50 5.94 1.40
C ILE A 54 4.36 4.97 1.72
N GLN A 55 3.34 4.86 0.87
CA GLN A 55 2.26 3.89 1.05
C GLN A 55 2.74 2.44 1.00
N ASN A 56 3.68 2.10 0.12
CA ASN A 56 4.29 0.76 0.05
C ASN A 56 5.13 0.46 1.31
N GLY A 57 5.83 1.45 1.85
CA GLY A 57 6.58 1.34 3.10
C GLY A 57 5.66 1.11 4.31
N ILE A 58 4.55 1.84 4.39
CA ILE A 58 3.47 1.62 5.37
C ILE A 58 2.98 0.17 5.32
N LEU A 59 2.62 -0.32 4.13
CA LEU A 59 2.17 -1.70 3.92
C LEU A 59 3.24 -2.70 4.37
N THR A 60 4.50 -2.45 4.05
CA THR A 60 5.61 -3.35 4.40
C THR A 60 5.77 -3.51 5.91
N LEU A 61 5.49 -2.47 6.70
CA LEU A 61 5.72 -2.48 8.15
C LEU A 61 4.49 -2.83 8.98
N GLN A 62 3.29 -2.52 8.48
CA GLN A 62 2.06 -2.57 9.26
C GLN A 62 1.14 -3.72 8.85
N THR A 63 1.57 -4.58 7.92
CA THR A 63 0.85 -5.81 7.59
C THR A 63 1.10 -6.90 8.62
N ASN A 64 0.03 -7.64 8.97
CA ASN A 64 0.10 -8.78 9.89
C ASN A 64 0.77 -10.05 9.27
N ARG A 65 1.20 -9.99 8.01
CA ARG A 65 1.87 -11.08 7.30
C ARG A 65 3.18 -10.55 6.72
N PHE A 66 4.08 -11.47 6.36
CA PHE A 66 5.31 -11.12 5.67
C PHE A 66 4.98 -10.47 4.32
N PRO A 67 5.44 -9.23 4.07
CA PRO A 67 5.20 -8.53 2.83
C PRO A 67 6.04 -9.14 1.70
N PHE A 68 5.45 -9.25 0.51
CA PHE A 68 6.17 -9.62 -0.71
C PHE A 68 6.45 -8.37 -1.53
N CYS A 69 7.72 -7.95 -1.58
CA CYS A 69 8.13 -6.73 -2.26
C CYS A 69 8.56 -7.04 -3.71
N ILE A 70 7.90 -6.41 -4.69
CA ILE A 70 8.30 -6.46 -6.10
C ILE A 70 9.05 -5.17 -6.40
N ASP A 71 10.38 -5.25 -6.38
CA ASP A 71 11.25 -4.07 -6.51
C ASP A 71 12.45 -4.37 -7.42
N PRO A 72 12.35 -4.08 -8.72
CA PRO A 72 13.45 -4.28 -9.66
C PRO A 72 14.63 -3.32 -9.43
N GLN A 73 14.42 -2.21 -8.71
CA GLN A 73 15.43 -1.19 -8.45
C GLN A 73 16.16 -1.40 -7.11
N LEU A 74 15.73 -2.38 -6.32
CA LEU A 74 16.29 -2.74 -5.01
C LEU A 74 16.28 -1.61 -3.96
N GLN A 75 15.45 -0.58 -4.14
CA GLN A 75 15.28 0.53 -3.21
C GLN A 75 14.77 0.07 -1.85
N ALA A 76 13.74 -0.78 -1.81
CA ALA A 76 13.17 -1.32 -0.58
C ALA A 76 14.19 -2.17 0.17
N LEU A 77 14.95 -3.01 -0.55
CA LEU A 77 16.02 -3.83 0.03
C LEU A 77 17.10 -2.98 0.70
N LEU A 78 17.59 -1.95 -0.01
CA LEU A 78 18.62 -1.05 0.51
C LEU A 78 18.15 -0.27 1.72
N TRP A 79 16.92 0.24 1.68
CA TRP A 79 16.31 0.94 2.80
C TRP A 79 16.15 0.05 4.03
N ILE A 80 15.58 -1.16 3.87
CA ILE A 80 15.43 -2.12 4.98
C ILE A 80 16.81 -2.44 5.58
N LYS A 81 17.82 -2.72 4.74
CA LYS A 81 19.19 -2.95 5.23
C LYS A 81 19.72 -1.75 6.00
N ASN A 82 19.55 -0.54 5.50
CA ASN A 82 20.05 0.67 6.15
C ASN A 82 19.35 0.95 7.48
N ARG A 83 18.05 0.65 7.57
CA ARG A 83 17.26 0.82 8.77
C ARG A 83 17.55 -0.25 9.83
N GLU A 84 17.66 -1.51 9.43
CA GLU A 84 17.92 -2.65 10.32
C GLU A 84 19.41 -2.81 10.69
N LYS A 85 20.32 -2.08 10.05
CA LYS A 85 21.76 -2.01 10.38
C LYS A 85 22.07 -1.61 11.83
N LYS A 86 21.10 -1.08 12.58
CA LYS A 86 21.27 -0.80 14.02
C LYS A 86 21.01 -2.02 14.90
N ILE A 87 20.40 -3.07 14.37
CA ILE A 87 19.96 -4.26 15.10
C ILE A 87 21.00 -5.38 15.02
N PHE A 88 21.94 -5.30 14.06
CA PHE A 88 23.07 -6.22 13.87
C PHE A 88 24.37 -5.42 13.73
#